data_AF-A0A0D9Y465-F1
#
_entry.id   AF-A0A0D9Y465-F1
#
_cell.length_a   1.000
_cell.length_b   1.000
_cell.length_c   1.000
_cell.angle_alpha   90.00
_cell.angle_beta   90.00
_cell.angle_gamma   90.00
#
_symmetry.space_group_name_H-M   'P 1'
#
loop_
_entity.id
_entity.type
_entity.pdbx_description
1 polymer ?
#
loop_
_entity_poly.entity_id
_entity_poly.type
_entity_poly.pdbx_seq_one_letter_code
_entity_poly.pdbx_strand_id
1 'polypeptide(L)'
;MEAMEPHPFLADPPQVSSLQMMSPTPAHAQQLGSIRDGDIASTHKGIVVIYRPGCSDELGGCYLLYDAPTNALTAIPPLPDSPRFRTLLYLGRTAVLVDDSRSADDYILADIVTNSGLGLPEATIFAWSSLTMKKSGGEWVKSSIPRLPLPAHLCGPKHLFQIDLAFSLDSGRICWVDLLQGILFCDRILAPDGPKLGFLPLPTGYCIDVHHRLRHQMMPLARRSMACVSGAVKFVALVPAQVDEFGIVVVDDDLVPVANYMIRFDIRQNKVLSSTKISQHGELQWLIPNLIATDFTAYLQDHQRAEEAGKVGASAKGKRKQMEYY
;
A
#
# COMPACT_ATOMS: atom_id res chain seq x y z
N MET A 1 -3.24 26.78 5.23
CA MET A 1 -1.95 26.06 5.28
C MET A 1 -1.27 26.39 3.96
N GLU A 2 -0.11 27.01 4.00
CA GLU A 2 0.66 27.29 2.78
C GLU A 2 1.09 25.92 2.21
N ALA A 3 0.83 25.67 0.93
CA ALA A 3 0.89 24.31 0.38
C ALA A 3 2.35 23.80 0.35
N MET A 4 2.59 22.60 0.89
CA MET A 4 3.87 21.91 0.74
C MET A 4 4.09 21.57 -0.74
N GLU A 5 5.33 21.70 -1.21
CA GLU A 5 5.68 21.44 -2.60
C GLU A 5 6.38 20.08 -2.74
N PRO A 6 5.78 19.11 -3.45
CA PRO A 6 6.40 17.80 -3.69
C PRO A 6 7.50 17.88 -4.75
N HIS A 7 8.65 17.29 -4.45
CA HIS A 7 9.81 17.19 -5.33
C HIS A 7 10.20 15.72 -5.50
N PRO A 8 9.68 15.02 -6.53
CA PRO A 8 10.07 13.65 -6.82
C PRO A 8 11.46 13.60 -7.48
N PHE A 9 12.28 12.63 -7.06
CA PHE A 9 13.49 12.23 -7.74
C PHE A 9 13.36 10.78 -8.17
N LEU A 10 13.32 10.54 -9.47
CA LEU A 10 13.28 9.21 -10.06
C LEU A 10 14.71 8.81 -10.44
N ALA A 11 15.19 7.77 -9.80
CA ALA A 11 16.54 7.27 -10.01
C ALA A 11 16.51 6.05 -10.94
N ASP A 12 17.53 5.91 -11.79
CA ASP A 12 17.72 4.68 -12.56
C ASP A 12 18.13 3.54 -11.62
N PRO A 13 17.59 2.32 -11.79
CA PRO A 13 18.07 1.17 -11.06
C PRO A 13 19.59 1.05 -11.26
N PRO A 14 20.40 0.85 -10.21
CA PRO A 14 20.02 0.44 -8.85
C PRO A 14 19.61 1.52 -7.83
N GLN A 15 19.65 2.81 -8.18
CA GLN A 15 19.47 3.87 -7.20
C GLN A 15 18.01 3.96 -6.68
N VAL A 16 17.85 4.44 -5.44
CA VAL A 16 16.53 4.58 -4.79
C VAL A 16 15.88 5.90 -5.21
N SER A 17 14.65 5.83 -5.70
CA SER A 17 13.83 7.01 -5.95
C SER A 17 13.37 7.64 -4.64
N SER A 18 13.21 8.97 -4.59
CA SER A 18 12.80 9.67 -3.37
C SER A 18 11.73 10.73 -3.66
N LEU A 19 10.93 11.07 -2.64
CA LEU A 19 9.95 12.15 -2.70
C LEU A 19 10.22 13.10 -1.53
N GLN A 20 10.63 14.32 -1.84
CA GLN A 20 10.89 15.35 -0.84
C GLN A 20 9.68 16.28 -0.77
N MET A 21 9.27 16.64 0.45
CA MET A 21 8.20 17.61 0.67
C MET A 21 8.80 18.90 1.23
N MET A 22 8.78 19.95 0.43
CA MET A 22 9.39 21.24 0.78
C MET A 22 8.36 22.16 1.43
N SER A 23 8.71 22.73 2.59
CA SER A 23 7.92 23.79 3.20
C SER A 23 8.17 25.11 2.45
N PRO A 24 7.13 25.85 2.08
CA PRO A 24 7.25 27.09 1.30
C PRO A 24 8.01 28.20 2.05
N THR A 25 7.98 28.22 3.39
CA THR A 25 8.77 29.17 4.19
C THR A 25 9.42 28.56 5.44
N PRO A 26 10.56 29.10 5.91
CA PRO A 26 11.20 28.70 7.19
C PRO A 26 10.30 28.93 8.40
N ALA A 27 9.47 29.98 8.38
CA ALA A 27 8.50 30.27 9.43
C ALA A 27 7.39 29.19 9.49
N HIS A 28 6.96 28.67 8.33
CA HIS A 28 6.01 27.56 8.24
C HIS A 28 6.61 26.25 8.76
N ALA A 29 7.89 25.97 8.45
CA ALA A 29 8.63 24.83 9.00
C ALA A 29 8.80 24.91 10.53
N GLN A 30 9.00 26.12 11.08
CA GLN A 30 9.07 26.34 12.53
C GLN A 30 7.70 26.20 13.22
N GLN A 31 6.61 26.62 12.55
CA GLN A 31 5.23 26.45 13.05
C GLN A 31 4.73 25.00 13.00
N LEU A 32 5.13 24.22 11.98
CA LEU A 32 4.74 22.81 11.87
C LEU A 32 5.42 21.92 12.91
N GLY A 33 6.47 22.42 13.58
CA GLY A 33 7.43 21.58 14.28
C GLY A 33 8.20 20.69 13.30
N SER A 34 9.20 19.96 13.80
CA SER A 34 9.84 18.90 13.01
C SER A 34 8.76 17.88 12.64
N ILE A 35 8.40 17.78 11.36
CA ILE A 35 7.63 16.65 10.82
C ILE A 35 8.53 15.43 11.01
N ARG A 36 8.28 14.65 12.07
CA ARG A 36 9.16 13.53 12.44
C ARG A 36 8.80 12.23 11.74
N ASP A 37 7.56 12.09 11.28
CA ASP A 37 7.06 10.83 10.73
C ASP A 37 6.01 11.06 9.63
N GLY A 38 6.12 10.25 8.59
CA GLY A 38 5.17 10.15 7.49
C GLY A 38 5.36 8.78 6.86
N ASP A 39 4.38 7.90 7.04
CA ASP A 39 4.45 6.54 6.54
C ASP A 39 3.75 6.46 5.19
N ILE A 40 4.42 5.87 4.19
CA ILE A 40 3.76 5.49 2.94
C ILE A 40 2.76 4.39 3.27
N ALA A 41 1.48 4.72 3.13
CA ALA A 41 0.39 3.78 3.39
C ALA A 41 0.19 2.84 2.19
N SER A 42 0.18 3.39 0.98
CA SER A 42 0.05 2.63 -0.27
C SER A 42 0.46 3.46 -1.49
N THR A 43 0.61 2.78 -2.62
CA THR A 43 0.84 3.37 -3.94
C THR A 43 -0.07 2.72 -4.97
N HIS A 44 -0.50 3.46 -5.99
CA HIS A 44 -1.22 2.91 -7.13
C HIS A 44 -1.13 3.86 -8.33
N LYS A 45 -0.75 3.36 -9.52
CA LYS A 45 -0.73 4.10 -10.80
C LYS A 45 -0.12 5.50 -10.74
N GLY A 46 1.05 5.63 -10.12
CA GLY A 46 1.74 6.93 -10.02
C GLY A 46 1.16 7.86 -8.95
N ILE A 47 0.31 7.34 -8.06
CA ILE A 47 -0.15 8.06 -6.87
C ILE A 47 0.47 7.43 -5.62
N VAL A 48 0.91 8.27 -4.69
CA VAL A 48 1.43 7.87 -3.37
C VAL A 48 0.51 8.39 -2.29
N VAL A 49 0.08 7.50 -1.39
CA VAL A 49 -0.67 7.87 -0.19
C VAL A 49 0.28 7.83 1.00
N ILE A 50 0.38 8.96 1.68
CA ILE A 50 1.20 9.14 2.88
C ILE A 50 0.26 9.42 4.04
N TYR A 51 0.34 8.61 5.09
CA TYR A 51 -0.34 8.93 6.34
C TYR A 51 0.55 9.83 7.18
N ARG A 52 0.03 11.01 7.51
CA ARG A 52 0.66 11.93 8.44
C ARG A 52 -0.04 11.81 9.79
N PRO A 53 0.65 11.31 10.84
CA PRO A 53 0.13 11.38 12.18
C PRO A 53 0.04 12.85 12.65
N GLY A 54 -0.97 13.12 13.46
CA GLY A 54 -1.18 14.43 14.07
C GLY A 54 -0.05 14.82 15.03
N CYS A 55 0.32 16.10 15.08
CA CYS A 55 1.40 16.59 15.96
C CYS A 55 0.95 16.83 17.42
N SER A 56 -0.36 16.83 17.71
CA SER A 56 -0.94 16.95 19.05
C SER A 56 -2.30 16.27 19.11
N ASP A 57 -2.86 16.09 20.32
CA ASP A 57 -4.21 15.56 20.50
C ASP A 57 -5.32 16.41 19.85
N GLU A 58 -5.02 17.68 19.56
CA GLU A 58 -5.96 18.63 18.93
C GLU A 58 -5.80 18.69 17.40
N LEU A 59 -4.59 18.46 16.88
CA LEU A 59 -4.31 18.37 15.45
C LEU A 59 -4.46 16.92 15.01
N GLY A 60 -5.64 16.54 14.53
CA GLY A 60 -5.86 15.25 13.90
C GLY A 60 -4.85 14.97 12.78
N GLY A 61 -4.49 13.71 12.58
CA GLY A 61 -3.68 13.29 11.43
C GLY A 61 -4.38 13.59 10.11
N CYS A 62 -3.70 13.39 8.98
CA CYS A 62 -4.33 13.48 7.66
C CYS A 62 -3.67 12.51 6.68
N TYR A 63 -4.34 12.26 5.57
CA TYR A 63 -3.70 11.59 4.44
C TYR A 63 -3.25 12.66 3.45
N LEU A 64 -2.01 12.53 2.99
CA LEU A 64 -1.48 13.30 1.87
C LEU A 64 -1.44 12.37 0.66
N LEU A 65 -2.10 12.78 -0.41
CA LEU A 65 -2.13 12.07 -1.67
C LEU A 65 -1.31 12.87 -2.67
N TYR A 66 -0.20 12.29 -3.12
CA TYR A 66 0.64 12.85 -4.17
C TYR A 66 0.35 12.16 -5.50
N ASP A 67 -0.15 12.93 -6.47
CA ASP A 67 -0.40 12.50 -7.84
C ASP A 67 0.77 12.96 -8.72
N ALA A 68 1.63 12.01 -9.10
CA ALA A 68 2.86 12.31 -9.83
C ALA A 68 2.63 12.79 -11.27
N PRO A 69 1.72 12.20 -12.08
CA PRO A 69 1.37 12.71 -13.40
C PRO A 69 1.00 14.20 -13.44
N THR A 70 0.25 14.68 -12.45
CA THR A 70 -0.19 16.09 -12.38
C THR A 70 0.70 16.94 -11.45
N ASN A 71 1.67 16.32 -10.79
CA ASN A 71 2.46 16.89 -9.71
C ASN A 71 1.60 17.58 -8.62
N ALA A 72 0.42 17.03 -8.35
CA ALA A 72 -0.54 17.61 -7.41
C ALA A 72 -0.45 16.94 -6.04
N LEU A 73 -0.57 17.76 -4.98
CA LEU A 73 -0.66 17.29 -3.60
C LEU A 73 -2.05 17.60 -3.04
N THR A 74 -2.76 16.57 -2.61
CA THR A 74 -4.10 16.67 -2.04
C THR A 74 -4.09 16.23 -0.58
N ALA A 75 -4.61 17.08 0.31
CA ALA A 75 -4.83 16.70 1.70
C ALA A 75 -6.25 16.15 1.88
N ILE A 76 -6.37 14.94 2.43
CA ILE A 76 -7.63 14.30 2.77
C ILE A 76 -7.76 14.29 4.31
N PRO A 77 -8.90 14.71 4.86
CA PRO A 77 -9.09 14.75 6.31
C PRO A 77 -8.97 13.34 6.91
N PRO A 78 -8.64 13.25 8.21
CA PRO A 78 -8.64 11.96 8.91
C PRO A 78 -10.01 11.31 8.89
N LEU A 79 -10.05 10.03 9.25
CA LEU A 79 -11.33 9.35 9.49
C LEU A 79 -12.16 10.11 10.54
N PRO A 80 -13.49 10.16 10.39
CA PRO A 80 -14.36 10.87 11.31
C PRO A 80 -14.46 10.11 12.65
N ASP A 81 -13.49 10.38 13.53
CA ASP A 81 -13.44 9.90 14.92
C ASP A 81 -13.46 11.10 15.88
N SER A 82 -13.93 10.88 17.11
CA SER A 82 -13.91 11.92 18.12
C SER A 82 -12.48 12.15 18.60
N PRO A 83 -11.91 13.37 18.48
CA PRO A 83 -10.55 13.64 18.96
C PRO A 83 -10.41 13.47 20.47
N ARG A 84 -11.51 13.61 21.23
CA ARG A 84 -11.54 13.43 22.69
C ARG A 84 -11.74 11.99 23.13
N PHE A 85 -12.34 11.16 22.27
CA PHE A 85 -12.69 9.78 22.57
C PHE A 85 -12.43 8.94 21.33
N ARG A 86 -11.17 8.53 21.13
CA ARG A 86 -10.84 7.68 19.98
C ARG A 86 -11.57 6.35 20.10
N THR A 87 -12.54 6.15 19.23
CA THR A 87 -13.32 4.90 19.14
C THR A 87 -12.82 4.01 18.03
N LEU A 88 -12.10 4.58 17.05
CA LEU A 88 -11.56 3.83 15.93
C LEU A 88 -10.17 3.31 16.27
N LEU A 89 -10.01 1.99 16.13
CA LEU A 89 -8.75 1.28 16.28
C LEU A 89 -8.28 0.82 14.91
N TYR A 90 -7.08 1.21 14.54
CA TYR A 90 -6.46 0.80 13.28
C TYR A 90 -5.90 -0.60 13.39
N LEU A 91 -6.03 -1.38 12.31
CA LEU A 91 -5.49 -2.73 12.22
C LEU A 91 -4.06 -2.76 11.67
N GLY A 92 -3.38 -1.61 11.58
CA GLY A 92 -2.03 -1.47 11.03
C GLY A 92 -1.98 -0.46 9.88
N ARG A 93 -1.27 -0.77 8.79
CA ARG A 93 -1.15 0.09 7.58
C ARG A 93 -2.28 -0.20 6.60
N THR A 94 -3.42 0.42 6.84
CA THR A 94 -4.72 0.04 6.26
C THR A 94 -5.16 0.89 5.07
N ALA A 95 -4.65 2.10 4.93
CA ALA A 95 -5.05 3.01 3.86
C ALA A 95 -4.53 2.56 2.49
N VAL A 96 -5.44 2.43 1.53
CA VAL A 96 -5.19 1.87 0.20
C VAL A 96 -5.89 2.67 -0.89
N LEU A 97 -5.14 3.00 -1.94
CA LEU A 97 -5.68 3.64 -3.13
C LEU A 97 -6.13 2.60 -4.15
N VAL A 98 -7.27 2.85 -4.78
CA VAL A 98 -7.80 1.99 -5.83
C VAL A 98 -8.42 2.82 -6.95
N ASP A 99 -8.29 2.32 -8.18
CA ASP A 99 -8.94 2.90 -9.37
C ASP A 99 -10.47 2.89 -9.23
N ASP A 100 -11.12 4.01 -9.52
CA ASP A 100 -12.56 4.04 -9.66
C ASP A 100 -12.93 3.53 -11.07
N SER A 101 -13.43 2.30 -11.14
CA SER A 101 -13.88 1.66 -12.39
C SER A 101 -14.88 2.48 -13.24
N ARG A 102 -15.42 3.58 -12.72
CA ARG A 102 -16.33 4.50 -13.41
C ARG A 102 -15.60 5.55 -14.26
N SER A 103 -14.32 5.83 -14.02
CA SER A 103 -13.56 6.89 -14.70
C SER A 103 -12.05 6.66 -14.54
N ALA A 104 -11.31 6.70 -15.66
CA ALA A 104 -9.87 6.40 -15.68
C ALA A 104 -9.01 7.37 -14.86
N ASP A 105 -9.54 8.56 -14.53
CA ASP A 105 -8.84 9.63 -13.81
C ASP A 105 -9.35 9.78 -12.36
N ASP A 106 -10.22 8.88 -11.90
CA ASP A 106 -10.78 8.93 -10.56
C ASP A 106 -10.25 7.78 -9.70
N TYR A 107 -10.09 8.06 -8.42
CA TYR A 107 -9.58 7.13 -7.44
C TYR A 107 -10.47 7.11 -6.20
N ILE A 108 -10.37 6.01 -5.47
CA ILE A 108 -10.97 5.84 -4.15
C ILE A 108 -9.82 5.56 -3.18
N LEU A 109 -9.72 6.38 -2.13
CA LEU A 109 -8.93 6.05 -0.95
C LEU A 109 -9.83 5.28 0.01
N ALA A 110 -9.38 4.13 0.48
CA ALA A 110 -10.10 3.31 1.43
C ALA A 110 -9.28 3.05 2.68
N ASP A 111 -9.93 2.96 3.83
CA ASP A 111 -9.32 2.58 5.09
C ASP A 111 -10.26 1.64 5.87
N ILE A 112 -9.71 0.71 6.66
CA ILE A 112 -10.44 -0.25 7.47
C ILE A 112 -10.00 -0.17 8.93
N VAL A 113 -10.99 -0.05 9.81
CA VAL A 113 -10.80 0.10 11.26
C VAL A 113 -11.75 -0.80 12.04
N THR A 114 -11.49 -1.01 13.33
CA THR A 114 -12.39 -1.69 14.27
C THR A 114 -12.80 -0.74 15.40
N ASN A 115 -13.90 -1.04 16.08
CA ASN A 115 -14.49 -0.24 17.17
C ASN A 115 -14.46 -0.96 18.54
N SER A 116 -14.13 -2.26 18.56
CA SER A 116 -14.10 -3.06 19.80
C SER A 116 -12.69 -3.08 20.39
N GLY A 117 -12.57 -2.85 21.70
CA GLY A 117 -11.29 -2.92 22.44
C GLY A 117 -10.62 -4.31 22.43
N LEU A 118 -11.25 -5.30 21.81
CA LEU A 118 -10.73 -6.66 21.59
C LEU A 118 -10.34 -6.92 20.13
N GLY A 119 -10.75 -6.08 19.18
CA GLY A 119 -10.50 -6.20 17.74
C GLY A 119 -11.22 -7.39 17.09
N LEU A 120 -11.82 -7.18 15.90
CA LEU A 120 -12.40 -8.22 15.04
C LEU A 120 -13.53 -9.06 15.72
N PRO A 121 -14.37 -9.79 14.97
CA PRO A 121 -14.51 -9.79 13.52
C PRO A 121 -15.27 -8.57 12.96
N GLU A 122 -15.76 -7.68 13.81
CA GLU A 122 -16.43 -6.45 13.36
C GLU A 122 -15.41 -5.43 12.86
N ALA A 123 -15.75 -4.75 11.76
CA ALA A 123 -14.95 -3.68 11.20
C ALA A 123 -15.81 -2.62 10.54
N THR A 124 -15.21 -1.46 10.27
CA THR A 124 -15.80 -0.39 9.49
C THR A 124 -14.83 -0.04 8.38
N ILE A 125 -15.33 0.05 7.16
CA ILE A 125 -14.60 0.54 5.99
C ILE A 125 -15.04 1.98 5.73
N PHE A 126 -14.06 2.86 5.56
CA PHE A 126 -14.27 4.23 5.11
C PHE A 126 -13.71 4.37 3.70
N ALA A 127 -14.46 5.02 2.81
CA ALA A 127 -14.05 5.27 1.45
C ALA A 127 -14.22 6.74 1.09
N TRP A 128 -13.21 7.32 0.45
CA TRP A 128 -13.15 8.70 -0.02
C TRP A 128 -12.93 8.70 -1.53
N SER A 129 -13.85 9.26 -2.30
CA SER A 129 -13.78 9.27 -3.77
C SER A 129 -13.31 10.63 -4.28
N SER A 130 -12.37 10.63 -5.24
CA SER A 130 -11.98 11.86 -5.95
C SER A 130 -13.16 12.49 -6.70
N LEU A 131 -14.12 11.69 -7.16
CA LEU A 131 -15.29 12.18 -7.89
C LEU A 131 -16.19 13.02 -6.98
N THR A 132 -16.44 12.57 -5.75
CA THR A 132 -17.22 13.34 -4.77
C THR A 132 -16.42 14.55 -4.28
N MET A 133 -15.10 14.43 -4.17
CA MET A 133 -14.22 15.57 -3.90
C MET A 133 -14.37 16.68 -4.94
N LYS A 134 -14.28 16.35 -6.24
CA LYS A 134 -14.41 17.30 -7.35
C LYS A 134 -15.80 17.97 -7.40
N LYS A 135 -16.86 17.27 -6.97
CA LYS A 135 -18.25 17.77 -7.06
C LYS A 135 -18.74 18.54 -5.83
N SER A 136 -18.34 18.11 -4.63
CA SER A 136 -18.95 18.60 -3.38
C SER A 136 -17.97 18.74 -2.22
N GLY A 137 -16.66 18.76 -2.48
CA GLY A 137 -15.63 18.91 -1.44
C GLY A 137 -15.23 17.59 -0.75
N GLY A 138 -15.92 16.49 -1.04
CA GLY A 138 -15.57 15.15 -0.59
C GLY A 138 -16.07 14.82 0.82
N GLU A 139 -16.46 13.57 1.03
CA GLU A 139 -16.90 13.06 2.32
C GLU A 139 -16.49 11.58 2.43
N TRP A 140 -16.18 11.15 3.66
CA TRP A 140 -15.96 9.75 3.97
C TRP A 140 -17.28 8.98 3.97
N VAL A 141 -17.41 8.03 3.04
CA VAL A 141 -18.52 7.09 3.01
C VAL A 141 -18.22 5.91 3.93
N LYS A 142 -19.07 5.69 4.92
CA LYS A 142 -18.93 4.62 5.92
C LYS A 142 -19.70 3.36 5.52
N SER A 143 -19.04 2.21 5.63
CA SER A 143 -19.64 0.88 5.46
C SER A 143 -19.33 -0.02 6.67
N SER A 144 -20.36 -0.42 7.42
CA SER A 144 -20.21 -1.32 8.57
C SER A 144 -20.12 -2.79 8.12
N ILE A 145 -19.12 -3.50 8.62
CA ILE A 145 -18.88 -4.92 8.34
C ILE A 145 -19.13 -5.71 9.63
N PRO A 146 -20.28 -6.38 9.78
CA PRO A 146 -20.64 -7.07 11.03
C PRO A 146 -19.76 -8.29 11.28
N ARG A 147 -19.21 -8.90 10.22
CA ARG A 147 -18.33 -10.05 10.36
C ARG A 147 -17.37 -10.13 9.18
N LEU A 148 -16.09 -9.92 9.47
CA LEU A 148 -15.03 -10.15 8.51
C LEU A 148 -14.90 -11.65 8.20
N PRO A 149 -14.58 -12.02 6.95
CA PRO A 149 -14.44 -13.41 6.51
C PRO A 149 -13.12 -14.04 6.98
N LEU A 150 -12.69 -13.74 8.20
CA LEU A 150 -11.44 -14.21 8.77
C LEU A 150 -11.64 -15.58 9.46
N PRO A 151 -10.63 -16.46 9.44
CA PRO A 151 -10.58 -17.64 10.28
C PRO A 151 -10.80 -17.30 11.76
N ALA A 152 -11.54 -18.14 12.50
CA ALA A 152 -11.91 -17.86 13.89
C ALA A 152 -10.71 -17.62 14.83
N HIS A 153 -9.57 -18.26 14.56
CA HIS A 153 -8.36 -18.07 15.36
C HIS A 153 -7.73 -16.68 15.17
N LEU A 154 -8.02 -15.95 14.09
CA LEU A 154 -7.52 -14.59 13.82
C LEU A 154 -8.42 -13.48 14.34
N CYS A 155 -9.51 -13.83 15.02
CA CYS A 155 -10.45 -12.88 15.62
C CYS A 155 -10.41 -12.96 17.16
N GLY A 156 -9.36 -13.54 17.72
CA GLY A 156 -9.28 -13.85 19.15
C GLY A 156 -8.37 -12.90 19.93
N PRO A 157 -8.50 -12.83 21.26
CA PRO A 157 -7.69 -11.93 22.09
C PRO A 157 -6.20 -12.29 22.12
N LYS A 158 -5.80 -13.47 21.62
CA LYS A 158 -4.40 -13.92 21.58
C LYS A 158 -3.79 -13.73 20.19
N HIS A 159 -4.57 -14.02 19.15
CA HIS A 159 -4.14 -13.96 17.75
C HIS A 159 -5.16 -13.12 16.97
N LEU A 160 -4.65 -12.07 16.35
CA LEU A 160 -5.45 -11.05 15.66
C LEU A 160 -4.86 -10.86 14.26
N PHE A 161 -5.72 -10.76 13.25
CA PHE A 161 -5.31 -10.33 11.94
C PHE A 161 -4.78 -8.89 12.02
N GLN A 162 -3.53 -8.69 11.57
CA GLN A 162 -2.87 -7.39 11.60
C GLN A 162 -2.34 -7.05 10.21
N ILE A 163 -2.72 -5.87 9.71
CA ILE A 163 -2.41 -5.39 8.37
C ILE A 163 -1.02 -4.76 8.40
N ASP A 164 -0.03 -5.46 7.85
CA ASP A 164 1.33 -4.94 7.72
C ASP A 164 1.48 -4.00 6.51
N LEU A 165 0.71 -4.26 5.44
CA LEU A 165 0.68 -3.45 4.22
C LEU A 165 -0.66 -3.59 3.49
N ALA A 166 -0.93 -2.65 2.58
CA ALA A 166 -2.08 -2.70 1.69
C ALA A 166 -1.69 -2.29 0.27
N PHE A 167 -2.32 -2.93 -0.72
CA PHE A 167 -2.17 -2.58 -2.15
C PHE A 167 -3.47 -2.88 -2.89
N SER A 168 -3.57 -2.40 -4.12
CA SER A 168 -4.70 -2.68 -5.02
C SER A 168 -4.26 -3.45 -6.26
N LEU A 169 -5.22 -4.11 -6.89
CA LEU A 169 -5.04 -4.84 -8.15
C LEU A 169 -5.74 -4.11 -9.29
N ASP A 170 -5.23 -4.35 -10.49
CA ASP A 170 -5.89 -3.98 -11.75
C ASP A 170 -7.27 -4.64 -11.80
N SER A 171 -8.32 -3.81 -11.69
CA SER A 171 -9.76 -4.12 -11.63
C SER A 171 -10.47 -3.46 -10.44
N GLY A 172 -9.74 -2.71 -9.61
CA GLY A 172 -10.32 -2.01 -8.49
C GLY A 172 -10.50 -2.88 -7.24
N ARG A 173 -9.74 -3.97 -7.11
CA ARG A 173 -9.76 -4.84 -5.94
C ARG A 173 -8.73 -4.35 -4.93
N ILE A 174 -9.12 -4.31 -3.67
CA ILE A 174 -8.27 -3.92 -2.54
C ILE A 174 -7.74 -5.17 -1.84
N CYS A 175 -6.49 -5.15 -1.39
CA CYS A 175 -5.83 -6.19 -0.62
C CYS A 175 -5.19 -5.60 0.64
N TRP A 176 -5.70 -6.00 1.81
CA TRP A 176 -5.06 -5.77 3.11
C TRP A 176 -4.33 -7.04 3.53
N VAL A 177 -3.05 -6.93 3.84
CA VAL A 177 -2.17 -8.08 3.99
C VAL A 177 -1.63 -8.19 5.42
N ASP A 178 -1.85 -9.36 6.03
CA ASP A 178 -1.05 -9.84 7.16
C ASP A 178 0.02 -10.78 6.61
N LEU A 179 1.27 -10.35 6.64
CA LEU A 179 2.42 -11.10 6.11
C LEU A 179 2.70 -12.40 6.86
N LEU A 180 2.01 -12.66 7.98
CA LEU A 180 2.07 -13.94 8.69
C LEU A 180 0.85 -14.82 8.44
N GLN A 181 -0.25 -14.31 7.88
CA GLN A 181 -1.53 -15.04 7.85
C GLN A 181 -2.19 -15.09 6.47
N GLY A 182 -2.24 -13.97 5.74
CA GLY A 182 -2.89 -13.95 4.43
C GLY A 182 -3.38 -12.57 4.01
N ILE A 183 -4.31 -12.59 3.07
CA ILE A 183 -4.87 -11.40 2.42
C ILE A 183 -6.36 -11.33 2.72
N LEU A 184 -6.80 -10.26 3.38
CA LEU A 184 -8.18 -9.82 3.38
C LEU A 184 -8.38 -8.94 2.15
N PHE A 185 -9.22 -9.35 1.22
CA PHE A 185 -9.49 -8.58 0.01
C PHE A 185 -10.92 -8.06 -0.03
N CYS A 186 -11.12 -6.96 -0.74
CA CYS A 186 -12.42 -6.37 -0.97
C CYS A 186 -12.62 -6.06 -2.46
N ASP A 187 -13.74 -6.55 -2.99
CA ASP A 187 -14.24 -6.18 -4.31
C ASP A 187 -15.30 -5.09 -4.19
N ARG A 188 -15.28 -4.15 -5.14
CA ARG A 188 -16.33 -3.15 -5.35
C ARG A 188 -16.72 -2.42 -4.06
N ILE A 189 -15.76 -1.71 -3.47
CA ILE A 189 -15.91 -1.08 -2.15
C ILE A 189 -17.10 -0.10 -2.04
N LEU A 190 -17.52 0.52 -3.14
CA LEU A 190 -18.67 1.43 -3.22
C LEU A 190 -19.90 0.79 -3.92
N ALA A 191 -20.03 -0.55 -3.90
CA ALA A 191 -21.18 -1.21 -4.50
C ALA A 191 -22.48 -0.91 -3.71
N PRO A 192 -23.64 -0.82 -4.38
CA PRO A 192 -24.93 -0.58 -3.70
C PRO A 192 -25.30 -1.67 -2.68
N ASP A 193 -24.88 -2.91 -2.91
CA ASP A 193 -25.07 -4.06 -2.02
C ASP A 193 -24.00 -4.16 -0.91
N GLY A 194 -23.10 -3.18 -0.83
CA GLY A 194 -22.01 -3.12 0.13
C GLY A 194 -20.72 -3.81 -0.35
N PRO A 195 -19.60 -3.58 0.37
CA PRO A 195 -18.31 -4.16 0.03
C PRO A 195 -18.31 -5.69 0.16
N LYS A 196 -17.75 -6.38 -0.84
CA LYS A 196 -17.64 -7.85 -0.83
C LYS A 196 -16.27 -8.26 -0.39
N LEU A 197 -16.19 -8.79 0.83
CA LEU A 197 -14.93 -9.23 1.40
C LEU A 197 -14.72 -10.73 1.26
N GLY A 198 -13.46 -11.12 1.11
CA GLY A 198 -13.00 -12.50 1.21
C GLY A 198 -11.64 -12.57 1.90
N PHE A 199 -11.29 -13.75 2.39
CA PHE A 199 -9.97 -14.00 2.97
C PHE A 199 -9.28 -15.14 2.22
N LEU A 200 -8.00 -14.92 1.93
CA LEU A 200 -7.12 -15.85 1.26
C LEU A 200 -5.91 -16.11 2.18
N PRO A 201 -5.76 -17.31 2.77
CA PRO A 201 -4.60 -17.60 3.61
C PRO A 201 -3.30 -17.61 2.78
N LEU A 202 -2.16 -17.41 3.44
CA LEU A 202 -0.87 -17.69 2.82
C LEU A 202 -0.77 -19.18 2.42
N PRO A 203 0.11 -19.53 1.46
CA PRO A 203 0.32 -20.91 1.09
C PRO A 203 0.73 -21.78 2.29
N THR A 204 0.38 -23.06 2.22
CA THR A 204 0.73 -24.05 3.25
C THR A 204 2.22 -23.99 3.59
N GLY A 205 2.52 -23.90 4.89
CA GLY A 205 3.89 -23.78 5.40
C GLY A 205 4.40 -22.34 5.58
N TYR A 206 3.65 -21.32 5.16
CA TYR A 206 4.05 -19.91 5.31
C TYR A 206 3.27 -19.14 6.37
N CYS A 207 2.11 -19.64 6.79
CA CYS A 207 1.39 -19.08 7.93
C CYS A 207 2.24 -19.25 9.20
N ILE A 208 2.40 -18.16 9.96
CA ILE A 208 3.05 -18.19 11.28
C ILE A 208 2.03 -17.71 12.31
N ASP A 209 1.60 -18.62 13.18
CA ASP A 209 0.79 -18.25 14.32
C ASP A 209 1.67 -17.69 15.43
N VAL A 210 1.36 -16.47 15.86
CA VAL A 210 2.11 -15.76 16.90
C VAL A 210 1.13 -14.98 17.75
N HIS A 211 1.39 -14.95 19.06
CA HIS A 211 0.64 -14.09 19.96
C HIS A 211 0.81 -12.62 19.54
N HIS A 212 -0.28 -11.85 19.43
CA HIS A 212 -0.23 -10.46 18.95
C HIS A 212 0.80 -9.61 19.71
N ARG A 213 0.92 -9.81 21.03
CA ARG A 213 1.92 -9.16 21.89
C ARG A 213 3.37 -9.46 21.52
N LEU A 214 3.65 -10.60 20.90
CA LEU A 214 4.99 -11.02 20.48
C LEU A 214 5.23 -10.76 18.99
N ARG A 215 4.21 -10.34 18.23
CA ARG A 215 4.32 -10.11 16.79
C ARG A 215 5.43 -9.13 16.43
N HIS A 216 5.65 -8.10 17.24
CA HIS A 216 6.73 -7.12 16.99
C HIS A 216 8.12 -7.77 16.93
N GLN A 217 8.35 -8.85 17.68
CA GLN A 217 9.62 -9.59 17.69
C GLN A 217 9.87 -10.34 16.37
N MET A 218 8.81 -10.63 15.61
CA MET A 218 8.91 -11.27 14.30
C MET A 218 9.35 -10.30 13.21
N MET A 219 9.21 -8.99 13.44
CA MET A 219 9.46 -7.92 12.47
C MET A 219 9.02 -8.29 11.03
N PRO A 220 7.72 -8.54 10.78
CA PRO A 220 7.25 -9.09 9.50
C PRO A 220 7.76 -8.31 8.28
N LEU A 221 7.73 -6.97 8.34
CA LEU A 221 8.22 -6.10 7.25
C LEU A 221 9.73 -6.14 7.04
N ALA A 222 10.53 -6.62 8.00
CA ALA A 222 11.97 -6.81 7.81
C ALA A 222 12.31 -8.14 7.13
N ARG A 223 11.37 -9.09 7.13
CA ARG A 223 11.61 -10.46 6.64
C ARG A 223 10.66 -10.89 5.54
N ARG A 224 9.55 -10.18 5.30
CA ARG A 224 8.51 -10.58 4.38
C ARG A 224 7.93 -9.38 3.65
N SER A 225 7.54 -9.57 2.40
CA SER A 225 6.82 -8.56 1.62
C SER A 225 5.77 -9.18 0.72
N MET A 226 4.81 -8.37 0.29
CA MET A 226 3.85 -8.72 -0.73
C MET A 226 3.49 -7.50 -1.57
N ALA A 227 3.39 -7.68 -2.90
CA ALA A 227 2.94 -6.64 -3.83
C ALA A 227 2.35 -7.24 -5.10
N CYS A 228 1.67 -6.44 -5.92
CA CYS A 228 1.17 -6.85 -7.23
C CYS A 228 2.16 -6.45 -8.32
N VAL A 229 2.87 -7.42 -8.90
CA VAL A 229 3.85 -7.15 -9.95
C VAL A 229 3.41 -7.82 -11.25
N SER A 230 3.14 -7.01 -12.27
CA SER A 230 2.69 -7.47 -13.60
C SER A 230 1.40 -8.29 -13.54
N GLY A 231 0.41 -7.83 -12.77
CA GLY A 231 -0.89 -8.48 -12.62
C GLY A 231 -0.89 -9.75 -11.76
N ALA A 232 0.25 -10.09 -11.13
CA ALA A 232 0.36 -11.22 -10.20
C ALA A 232 0.83 -10.74 -8.83
N VAL A 233 0.17 -11.22 -7.77
CA VAL A 233 0.65 -11.00 -6.41
C VAL A 233 1.95 -11.79 -6.20
N LYS A 234 3.01 -11.14 -5.78
CA LYS A 234 4.28 -11.77 -5.39
C LYS A 234 4.45 -11.65 -3.89
N PHE A 235 4.88 -12.73 -3.24
CA PHE A 235 5.20 -12.75 -1.82
C PHE A 235 6.62 -13.26 -1.62
N VAL A 236 7.38 -12.52 -0.84
CA VAL A 236 8.80 -12.80 -0.56
C VAL A 236 8.94 -13.05 0.94
N ALA A 237 9.73 -14.06 1.30
CA ALA A 237 10.11 -14.34 2.68
C ALA A 237 11.62 -14.61 2.78
N LEU A 238 12.26 -13.92 3.73
CA LEU A 238 13.66 -13.98 4.08
C LEU A 238 13.79 -14.70 5.42
N VAL A 239 14.86 -15.47 5.60
CA VAL A 239 15.21 -16.08 6.89
C VAL A 239 16.70 -15.85 7.18
N PRO A 240 17.16 -15.96 8.43
CA PRO A 240 18.58 -15.83 8.76
C PRO A 240 19.44 -16.86 8.00
N ALA A 241 20.65 -16.47 7.58
CA ALA A 241 21.59 -17.32 6.84
C ALA A 241 22.00 -18.59 7.59
N GLN A 242 22.14 -18.49 8.91
CA GLN A 242 22.56 -19.58 9.78
C GLN A 242 21.64 -19.65 11.00
N VAL A 243 21.02 -20.80 11.14
CA VAL A 243 20.29 -21.19 12.35
C VAL A 243 21.01 -22.45 12.84
N ASP A 244 21.44 -22.47 14.10
CA ASP A 244 22.03 -23.68 14.67
C ASP A 244 20.99 -24.80 14.78
N GLU A 245 21.46 -25.98 15.17
CA GLU A 245 20.64 -27.17 15.41
C GLU A 245 19.53 -26.96 16.48
N PHE A 246 19.57 -25.85 17.21
CA PHE A 246 18.61 -25.45 18.24
C PHE A 246 17.70 -24.28 17.80
N GLY A 247 17.83 -23.79 16.57
CA GLY A 247 17.01 -22.69 16.05
C GLY A 247 17.45 -21.30 16.50
N ILE A 248 18.67 -21.15 17.03
CA ILE A 248 19.27 -19.88 17.42
C ILE A 248 20.13 -19.33 16.28
N VAL A 249 20.05 -18.00 16.08
CA VAL A 249 20.80 -17.28 15.04
C VAL A 249 22.28 -17.28 15.38
N VAL A 250 23.10 -17.90 14.53
CA VAL A 250 24.56 -17.94 14.68
C VAL A 250 25.16 -16.79 13.87
N VAL A 251 25.44 -15.70 14.57
CA VAL A 251 26.39 -14.61 14.22
C VAL A 251 26.56 -14.32 12.71
N ASP A 252 25.60 -13.59 12.15
CA ASP A 252 25.75 -12.30 11.44
C ASP A 252 24.33 -11.86 11.01
N ASP A 253 24.04 -10.56 10.93
CA ASP A 253 22.73 -10.00 10.51
C ASP A 253 22.42 -10.25 9.00
N ASP A 254 23.18 -11.12 8.35
CA ASP A 254 23.02 -11.49 6.96
C ASP A 254 21.72 -12.31 6.79
N LEU A 255 20.65 -11.64 6.38
CA LEU A 255 19.42 -12.27 5.92
C LEU A 255 19.65 -12.89 4.53
N VAL A 256 19.41 -14.20 4.41
CA VAL A 256 19.50 -14.92 3.14
C VAL A 256 18.09 -15.33 2.69
N PRO A 257 17.71 -15.14 1.41
CA PRO A 257 16.42 -15.59 0.92
C PRO A 257 16.39 -17.11 0.86
N VAL A 258 15.73 -17.73 1.83
CA VAL A 258 15.43 -19.17 1.73
C VAL A 258 14.22 -19.40 0.82
N ALA A 259 13.47 -18.34 0.51
CA ALA A 259 12.19 -18.39 -0.16
C ALA A 259 11.88 -17.19 -1.08
N ASN A 260 12.40 -17.20 -2.31
CA ASN A 260 11.92 -16.33 -3.39
C ASN A 260 10.83 -17.04 -4.17
N TYR A 261 9.56 -16.85 -3.79
CA TYR A 261 8.44 -17.51 -4.45
C TYR A 261 7.62 -16.53 -5.29
N MET A 262 7.47 -16.80 -6.58
CA MET A 262 6.34 -16.25 -7.31
C MET A 262 5.13 -17.11 -6.97
N ILE A 263 4.21 -16.56 -6.17
CA ILE A 263 2.97 -17.24 -5.82
C ILE A 263 1.89 -16.68 -6.73
N ARG A 264 1.57 -17.40 -7.81
CA ARG A 264 0.43 -17.03 -8.65
C ARG A 264 -0.83 -17.43 -7.91
N PHE A 265 -1.69 -16.47 -7.66
CA PHE A 265 -3.02 -16.69 -7.11
C PHE A 265 -4.08 -16.47 -8.18
N ASP A 266 -5.07 -17.34 -8.21
CA ASP A 266 -6.39 -17.03 -8.75
C ASP A 266 -7.23 -16.50 -7.60
N ILE A 267 -7.20 -15.18 -7.43
CA ILE A 267 -7.93 -14.50 -6.37
C ILE A 267 -9.45 -14.50 -6.66
N ARG A 268 -9.88 -14.82 -7.90
CA ARG A 268 -11.31 -14.99 -8.21
C ARG A 268 -11.81 -16.36 -7.75
N GLN A 269 -10.98 -17.38 -7.85
CA GLN A 269 -11.29 -18.75 -7.39
C GLN A 269 -10.83 -19.04 -5.96
N ASN A 270 -10.25 -18.05 -5.27
CA ASN A 270 -9.66 -18.23 -3.94
C ASN A 270 -8.62 -19.39 -3.91
N LYS A 271 -7.79 -19.48 -4.95
CA LYS A 271 -6.89 -20.62 -5.17
C LYS A 271 -5.47 -20.17 -5.46
N VAL A 272 -4.50 -20.77 -4.77
CA VAL A 272 -3.09 -20.70 -5.18
C VAL A 272 -2.93 -21.53 -6.46
N LEU A 273 -2.58 -20.89 -7.58
CA LEU A 273 -2.35 -21.55 -8.87
C LEU A 273 -0.98 -22.22 -8.92
N SER A 274 0.07 -21.56 -8.42
CA SER A 274 1.42 -22.10 -8.40
C SER A 274 2.33 -21.31 -7.47
N SER A 275 3.24 -21.99 -6.76
CA SER A 275 4.37 -21.35 -6.08
C SER A 275 5.68 -21.81 -6.74
N THR A 276 6.42 -20.89 -7.35
CA THR A 276 7.69 -21.21 -8.02
C THR A 276 8.85 -20.57 -7.29
N LYS A 277 9.80 -21.38 -6.80
CA LYS A 277 11.06 -20.90 -6.21
C LYS A 277 11.96 -20.38 -7.34
N ILE A 278 12.31 -19.10 -7.32
CA ILE A 278 12.94 -18.42 -8.46
C ILE A 278 14.48 -18.59 -8.47
N SER A 279 15.16 -18.62 -7.32
CA SER A 279 16.60 -18.98 -7.24
C SER A 279 17.11 -19.19 -5.79
N GLN A 280 18.30 -19.82 -5.63
CA GLN A 280 19.09 -19.85 -4.39
C GLN A 280 20.12 -18.71 -4.28
N HIS A 281 20.47 -18.05 -5.39
CA HIS A 281 21.59 -17.08 -5.49
C HIS A 281 21.26 -15.83 -6.33
N GLY A 282 20.06 -15.26 -6.23
CA GLY A 282 19.80 -13.95 -6.84
C GLY A 282 20.63 -12.86 -6.15
N GLU A 283 21.04 -11.80 -6.86
CA GLU A 283 21.61 -10.62 -6.22
C GLU A 283 20.50 -9.87 -5.46
N LEU A 284 20.58 -9.84 -4.12
CA LEU A 284 19.46 -9.50 -3.22
C LEU A 284 19.62 -8.18 -2.49
N GLN A 285 20.61 -7.38 -2.88
CA GLN A 285 20.93 -6.07 -2.32
C GLN A 285 19.77 -5.03 -2.39
N TRP A 286 18.60 -5.41 -2.91
CA TRP A 286 17.42 -4.56 -3.10
C TRP A 286 16.20 -4.90 -2.25
N LEU A 287 16.23 -5.98 -1.46
CA LEU A 287 15.07 -6.39 -0.66
C LEU A 287 15.19 -5.94 0.80
N ILE A 288 15.09 -4.62 1.03
CA ILE A 288 14.26 -4.22 2.17
C ILE A 288 12.84 -4.57 1.74
N PRO A 289 12.06 -5.38 2.48
CA PRO A 289 10.77 -5.91 2.01
C PRO A 289 9.64 -4.86 1.89
N ASN A 290 9.93 -3.61 1.53
CA ASN A 290 8.95 -2.59 1.24
C ASN A 290 8.74 -2.50 -0.29
N LEU A 291 8.14 -3.54 -0.88
CA LEU A 291 7.83 -3.59 -2.32
C LEU A 291 6.85 -2.48 -2.77
N ILE A 292 6.21 -1.76 -1.84
CA ILE A 292 5.27 -0.66 -2.07
C ILE A 292 5.87 0.45 -2.96
N ALA A 293 7.18 0.69 -2.91
CA ALA A 293 7.83 1.70 -3.73
C ALA A 293 8.05 1.27 -5.20
N THR A 294 8.09 -0.05 -5.46
CA THR A 294 8.46 -0.60 -6.77
C THR A 294 7.41 -0.33 -7.85
N ASP A 295 6.12 -0.45 -7.50
CA ASP A 295 5.01 -0.25 -8.44
C ASP A 295 4.89 1.22 -8.89
N PHE A 296 5.19 2.16 -7.98
CA PHE A 296 5.20 3.58 -8.26
C PHE A 296 6.33 3.97 -9.23
N THR A 297 7.57 3.53 -8.96
CA THR A 297 8.72 3.82 -9.83
C THR A 297 8.54 3.19 -11.22
N ALA A 298 8.05 1.95 -11.29
CA ALA A 298 7.79 1.27 -12.56
C ALA A 298 6.76 2.04 -13.41
N TYR A 299 5.65 2.49 -12.80
CA TYR A 299 4.63 3.26 -13.50
C TYR A 299 5.20 4.55 -14.10
N LEU A 300 5.99 5.31 -13.33
CA LEU A 300 6.54 6.57 -13.81
C LEU A 300 7.58 6.39 -14.90
N GLN A 301 8.44 5.36 -14.82
CA GLN A 301 9.39 5.04 -15.89
C GLN A 301 8.67 4.67 -17.19
N ASP A 302 7.61 3.87 -17.11
CA ASP A 302 6.81 3.51 -18.29
C ASP A 302 6.07 4.73 -18.86
N HIS A 303 5.55 5.61 -18.00
CA HIS A 303 4.89 6.84 -18.42
C HIS A 303 5.85 7.81 -19.13
N GLN A 304 7.05 8.03 -18.58
CA GLN A 304 8.09 8.86 -19.21
C GLN A 304 8.50 8.31 -20.58
N ARG A 305 8.72 7.00 -20.70
CA ARG A 305 9.03 6.35 -21.98
C ARG A 305 7.90 6.52 -23.00
N ALA A 306 6.64 6.41 -22.56
CA ALA A 306 5.48 6.60 -23.42
C ALA A 306 5.38 8.04 -23.93
N GLU A 307 5.61 9.05 -23.08
CA GLU A 307 5.65 10.45 -23.50
C GLU A 307 6.77 10.74 -24.49
N GLU A 308 7.98 10.24 -24.25
CA GLU A 308 9.13 10.40 -25.14
C GLU A 308 8.86 9.76 -26.51
N ALA A 309 8.33 8.53 -26.53
CA ALA A 309 7.93 7.86 -27.78
C ALA A 309 6.83 8.63 -28.53
N GLY A 310 5.88 9.23 -27.80
CA GLY A 310 4.83 10.09 -28.36
C GLY A 310 5.41 11.35 -29.04
N LYS A 311 6.38 12.01 -28.41
CA LYS A 311 7.08 13.19 -28.96
C LYS A 311 7.87 12.84 -30.23
N VAL A 312 8.53 11.67 -30.26
CA VAL A 312 9.25 11.17 -31.45
C VAL A 312 8.27 10.82 -32.57
N GLY A 313 7.14 10.18 -32.27
CA GLY A 313 6.09 9.84 -33.24
C GLY A 313 5.40 11.08 -33.83
N ALA A 314 5.16 12.12 -33.03
CA ALA A 314 4.62 13.40 -33.48
C ALA A 314 5.61 14.15 -34.38
N SER A 315 6.90 14.14 -34.02
CA SER A 315 7.99 14.72 -34.83
C SER A 315 8.13 14.00 -36.19
N ALA A 316 8.00 12.67 -36.22
CA ALA A 316 8.02 11.87 -37.44
C ALA A 316 6.79 12.13 -38.35
N LYS A 317 5.60 12.32 -37.77
CA LYS A 317 4.39 12.71 -38.52
C LYS A 317 4.44 14.15 -39.04
N GLY A 318 5.03 15.08 -38.28
CA GLY A 318 5.27 16.46 -38.71
C GLY A 318 6.21 16.55 -39.91
N LYS A 319 7.28 15.75 -39.92
CA LYS A 319 8.20 15.66 -41.07
C LYS A 319 7.57 15.02 -42.30
N ARG A 320 6.68 14.03 -42.13
CA ARG A 320 5.94 13.42 -43.26
C ARG A 320 4.95 14.39 -43.92
N LYS A 321 4.25 15.23 -43.15
CA LYS A 321 3.36 16.26 -43.71
C LYS A 321 4.11 17.39 -44.45
N GLN A 322 5.37 17.64 -44.12
CA GLN A 322 6.21 18.60 -44.85
C GLN A 322 6.77 18.06 -46.18
N MET A 323 6.69 16.75 -46.44
CA MET A 323 7.11 16.14 -47.71
C MET A 323 5.96 15.95 -48.72
N GLU A 324 4.70 16.23 -48.36
CA GLU A 324 3.55 16.15 -49.28
C GLU A 324 3.21 17.49 -49.96
N TYR A 325 4.06 18.51 -49.81
CA TYR A 325 3.91 19.84 -50.43
C TYR A 325 5.15 20.29 -51.23
N TYR A 326 5.80 19.37 -51.94
CA TYR A 326 6.75 19.68 -53.01
C TYR A 326 6.52 18.80 -54.22
#